data_AF-A0A2V9BAF3-F1
#
_entry.id   AF-A0A2V9BAF3-F1
#
_cell.length_a   1.000
_cell.length_b   1.000
_cell.length_c   1.000
_cell.angle_alpha   90.00
_cell.angle_beta   90.00
_cell.angle_gamma   90.00
#
_symmetry.space_group_name_H-M   'P 1'
#
loop_
_entity.id
_entity.type
_entity.pdbx_description
1 polymer ?
#
loop_
_entity_poly.entity_id
_entity_poly.type
_entity_poly.pdbx_seq_one_letter_code
_entity_poly.pdbx_strand_id
1 'polypeptide(L)'
;MRVLLGSMGCQCVLASSVQVGLAALEEENPDAAIVDVHQTRSSTAQVVSGLDKIGSSLRGRLLLITGERIDPQVSDLINRYSLPRVPRDRLLQELWGCLESLLRPSSLLRRITQAAHLVFDSFLQPLPDGIRISQLPARRLVYEAGSLMADLWIEPKTDSRRTALVGQIVDSAKPERRFDRIPIVLHGQKGPIALATTNEFGEFHLDFDFEPSLTLEMETSGYQWVSVALPPLVQAASGASAGS
;
A
#
# COMPACT_ATOMS: atom_id res chain seq x y z
N MET A 1 10.21 20.49 -19.37
CA MET A 1 9.26 19.45 -18.88
C MET A 1 8.49 18.80 -20.02
N ARG A 2 7.62 19.51 -20.79
CA ARG A 2 6.84 18.90 -21.89
C ARG A 2 7.67 18.15 -22.94
N VAL A 3 8.79 18.73 -23.39
CA VAL A 3 9.70 18.09 -24.35
C VAL A 3 10.27 16.78 -23.80
N LEU A 4 10.64 16.78 -22.52
CA LEU A 4 11.18 15.63 -21.81
C LEU A 4 10.11 14.53 -21.64
N LEU A 5 8.89 14.89 -21.25
CA LEU A 5 7.76 13.94 -21.17
C LEU A 5 7.39 13.36 -22.54
N GLY A 6 7.42 14.19 -23.59
CA GLY A 6 7.23 13.72 -24.97
C GLY A 6 8.30 12.72 -25.40
N SER A 7 9.57 12.93 -25.02
CA SER A 7 10.65 11.96 -25.29
C SER A 7 10.49 10.63 -24.54
N MET A 8 9.70 10.61 -23.47
CA MET A 8 9.33 9.40 -22.71
C MET A 8 8.06 8.71 -23.24
N GLY A 9 7.49 9.21 -24.34
CA GLY A 9 6.26 8.67 -24.92
C GLY A 9 4.97 9.16 -24.25
N CYS A 10 5.04 10.13 -23.34
CA CYS A 10 3.87 10.66 -22.66
C CYS A 10 3.11 11.66 -23.52
N GLN A 11 1.79 11.52 -23.59
CA GLN A 11 0.91 12.58 -24.07
C GLN A 11 0.64 13.57 -22.94
N CYS A 12 0.89 14.85 -23.20
CA CYS A 12 0.80 15.89 -22.18
C CYS A 12 -0.31 16.88 -22.52
N VAL A 13 -1.28 17.02 -21.62
CA VAL A 13 -2.28 18.09 -21.64
C VAL A 13 -1.79 19.20 -20.71
N LEU A 14 -1.76 20.43 -21.20
CA LEU A 14 -1.35 21.59 -20.41
C LEU A 14 -2.58 22.33 -19.91
N ALA A 15 -2.64 22.57 -18.60
CA ALA A 15 -3.62 23.43 -17.98
C ALA A 15 -2.96 24.70 -17.45
N SER A 16 -3.52 25.85 -17.78
CA SER A 16 -3.07 27.16 -17.31
C SER A 16 -3.64 27.55 -15.94
N SER A 17 -4.58 26.77 -15.42
CA SER A 17 -5.21 26.95 -14.11
C SER A 17 -5.72 25.62 -13.56
N VAL A 18 -6.00 25.57 -12.26
CA VAL A 18 -6.59 24.40 -11.60
C VAL A 18 -7.97 24.07 -12.17
N GLN A 19 -8.79 25.07 -12.51
CA GLN A 19 -10.11 24.87 -13.10
C GLN A 19 -10.01 24.21 -14.48
N VAL A 20 -9.09 24.67 -15.33
CA VAL A 20 -8.84 24.05 -16.65
C VAL A 20 -8.27 22.65 -16.47
N GLY A 21 -7.42 22.43 -15.47
CA GLY A 21 -6.89 21.10 -15.15
C GLY A 21 -7.96 20.12 -14.68
N LEU A 22 -8.96 20.58 -13.92
CA LEU A 22 -10.10 19.77 -13.52
C LEU A 22 -11.01 19.41 -14.71
N ALA A 23 -11.24 20.34 -15.64
CA ALA A 23 -11.97 20.03 -16.86
C ALA A 23 -11.21 19.00 -17.72
N ALA A 24 -9.89 19.17 -17.87
CA ALA A 24 -9.04 18.22 -18.59
C ALA A 24 -9.01 16.83 -17.94
N LEU A 25 -9.21 16.72 -16.63
CA LEU A 25 -9.33 15.42 -15.96
C LEU A 25 -10.56 14.64 -16.40
N GLU A 26 -11.67 15.34 -16.64
CA GLU A 26 -12.92 14.73 -17.06
C GLU A 26 -12.90 14.40 -18.57
N GLU A 27 -12.30 15.26 -19.38
CA GLU A 27 -12.28 15.12 -20.84
C GLU A 27 -11.19 14.17 -21.35
N GLU A 28 -9.97 14.27 -20.81
CA GLU A 28 -8.79 13.58 -21.36
C GLU A 28 -8.38 12.38 -20.49
N ASN A 29 -8.97 12.23 -19.29
CA ASN A 29 -8.71 11.15 -18.33
C ASN A 29 -7.21 10.80 -18.17
N PRO A 30 -6.36 11.77 -17.79
CA PRO A 30 -4.93 11.58 -17.72
C PRO A 30 -4.55 10.58 -16.63
N ASP A 31 -3.46 9.83 -16.84
CA ASP A 31 -2.97 8.88 -15.85
C ASP A 31 -2.34 9.56 -14.63
N ALA A 32 -1.76 10.74 -14.79
CA ALA A 32 -1.08 11.47 -13.73
C ALA A 32 -1.08 12.99 -13.98
N ALA A 33 -0.89 13.78 -12.93
CA ALA A 33 -0.82 15.24 -13.00
C ALA A 33 0.46 15.80 -12.38
N ILE A 34 0.96 16.88 -12.96
CA ILE A 34 2.05 17.69 -12.40
C ILE A 34 1.49 19.09 -12.18
N VAL A 35 1.54 19.58 -10.95
CA VAL A 35 0.96 20.89 -10.60
C VAL A 35 2.04 21.79 -10.00
N ASP A 36 2.26 22.94 -10.63
CA ASP A 36 3.10 24.01 -10.08
C ASP A 36 2.25 24.94 -9.21
N VAL A 37 2.39 24.79 -7.90
CA VAL A 37 1.60 25.51 -6.90
C VAL A 37 1.85 27.03 -6.99
N HIS A 38 3.06 27.46 -7.37
CA HIS A 38 3.41 28.88 -7.45
C HIS A 38 2.89 29.59 -8.69
N GLN A 39 2.67 28.86 -9.78
CA GLN A 39 2.15 29.45 -11.01
C GLN A 39 0.61 29.49 -11.05
N THR A 40 -0.04 28.97 -10.01
CA THR A 40 -1.49 29.01 -9.95
C THR A 40 -1.97 30.41 -9.57
N ARG A 41 -2.73 31.06 -10.47
CA ARG A 41 -3.31 32.40 -10.24
C ARG A 41 -4.51 32.40 -9.28
N SER A 42 -4.85 31.25 -8.71
CA SER A 42 -6.01 31.02 -7.85
C SER A 42 -5.66 31.23 -6.38
N SER A 43 -6.66 31.48 -5.54
CA SER A 43 -6.44 31.57 -4.09
C SER A 43 -6.01 30.22 -3.51
N THR A 44 -5.25 30.21 -2.41
CA THR A 44 -4.80 28.97 -1.74
C THR A 44 -5.94 27.98 -1.50
N ALA A 45 -7.11 28.45 -1.06
CA ALA A 45 -8.27 27.60 -0.83
C ALA A 45 -8.77 26.90 -2.11
N GLN A 46 -8.75 27.59 -3.26
CA GLN A 46 -9.12 27.00 -4.55
C GLN A 46 -8.07 26.01 -5.05
N VAL A 47 -6.79 26.30 -4.82
CA VAL A 47 -5.70 25.38 -5.13
C VAL A 47 -5.85 24.11 -4.31
N VAL A 48 -6.04 24.23 -3.00
CA VAL A 48 -6.23 23.09 -2.08
C VAL A 48 -7.44 22.26 -2.49
N SER A 49 -8.60 22.88 -2.71
CA SER A 49 -9.81 22.17 -3.14
C SER A 49 -9.63 21.46 -4.48
N GLY A 50 -8.94 22.10 -5.43
CA GLY A 50 -8.65 21.48 -6.71
C GLY A 50 -7.66 20.32 -6.59
N LEU A 51 -6.57 20.50 -5.84
CA LEU A 51 -5.58 19.44 -5.60
C LEU A 51 -6.19 18.23 -4.89
N ASP A 52 -7.13 18.44 -3.96
CA ASP A 52 -7.86 17.37 -3.27
C ASP A 52 -8.70 16.54 -4.25
N LYS A 53 -9.38 17.21 -5.20
CA LYS A 53 -10.13 16.56 -6.29
C LYS A 53 -9.21 15.83 -7.28
N ILE A 54 -8.14 16.48 -7.73
CA ILE A 54 -7.14 15.91 -8.65
C ILE A 54 -6.50 14.68 -8.00
N GLY A 55 -6.06 14.82 -6.75
CA GLY A 55 -5.46 13.74 -5.95
C GLY A 55 -6.42 12.58 -5.79
N SER A 56 -7.68 12.83 -5.43
CA SER A 56 -8.67 11.76 -5.31
C SER A 56 -8.96 11.06 -6.65
N SER A 57 -9.10 11.80 -7.74
CA SER A 57 -9.41 11.27 -9.08
C SER A 57 -8.26 10.43 -9.65
N LEU A 58 -7.03 10.91 -9.51
CA LEU A 58 -5.83 10.23 -9.99
C LEU A 58 -5.28 9.22 -9.01
N ARG A 59 -6.08 8.90 -7.98
CA ARG A 59 -5.72 8.04 -6.85
C ARG A 59 -4.43 8.47 -6.17
N GLY A 60 -4.00 9.73 -6.33
CA GLY A 60 -2.83 10.48 -5.85
C GLY A 60 -1.57 10.47 -6.74
N ARG A 61 -1.70 10.11 -8.02
CA ARG A 61 -0.62 10.23 -9.01
C ARG A 61 -0.44 11.69 -9.41
N LEU A 62 0.02 12.47 -8.45
CA LEU A 62 0.08 13.91 -8.48
C LEU A 62 1.44 14.37 -7.94
N LEU A 63 2.25 15.00 -8.80
CA LEU A 63 3.52 15.61 -8.44
C LEU A 63 3.34 17.11 -8.24
N LEU A 64 3.75 17.62 -7.08
CA LEU A 64 3.70 19.04 -6.77
C LEU A 64 5.06 19.71 -6.97
N ILE A 65 5.08 20.77 -7.76
CA ILE A 65 6.21 21.71 -7.81
C ILE A 65 5.91 22.82 -6.82
N THR A 66 6.80 22.97 -5.84
CA THR A 66 6.68 23.91 -4.73
C THR A 66 7.83 24.90 -4.76
N GLY A 67 7.68 26.07 -4.14
CA GLY A 67 8.77 27.02 -3.94
C GLY A 67 9.26 26.98 -2.51
N GLU A 68 10.07 27.98 -2.12
CA GLU A 68 10.77 27.98 -0.83
C GLU A 68 9.84 27.94 0.40
N ARG A 69 8.63 28.49 0.26
CA ARG A 69 7.61 28.47 1.32
C ARG A 69 6.41 27.66 0.87
N ILE A 70 6.06 26.67 1.69
CA ILE A 70 4.89 25.82 1.49
C ILE A 70 3.78 26.32 2.40
N ASP A 71 2.60 26.54 1.83
CA ASP A 71 1.41 26.88 2.60
C ASP A 71 1.00 25.69 3.50
N PRO A 72 0.65 25.91 4.78
CA PRO A 72 0.24 24.83 5.69
C PRO A 72 -0.88 23.95 5.13
N GLN A 73 -1.86 24.51 4.42
CA GLN A 73 -2.96 23.75 3.84
C GLN A 73 -2.50 22.83 2.70
N VAL A 74 -1.51 23.28 1.93
CA VAL A 74 -0.88 22.46 0.89
C VAL A 74 0.01 21.39 1.53
N SER A 75 0.68 21.70 2.64
CA SER A 75 1.45 20.73 3.43
C SER A 75 0.55 19.61 3.98
N ASP A 76 -0.64 19.94 4.47
CA ASP A 76 -1.61 18.96 4.94
C ASP A 76 -2.06 18.01 3.82
N LEU A 77 -2.28 18.54 2.60
CA LEU A 77 -2.58 17.72 1.43
C LEU A 77 -1.43 16.79 1.04
N ILE A 78 -0.20 17.31 1.05
CA ILE A 78 1.01 16.52 0.78
C ILE A 78 1.07 15.34 1.76
N ASN A 79 0.82 15.58 3.04
CA ASN A 79 0.86 14.54 4.06
C ASN A 79 -0.31 13.56 3.92
N ARG A 80 -1.53 14.07 3.67
CA ARG A 80 -2.76 13.26 3.54
C ARG A 80 -2.67 12.28 2.39
N TYR A 81 -2.14 12.71 1.24
CA TYR A 81 -2.05 11.90 0.03
C TYR A 81 -0.64 11.38 -0.26
N SER A 82 0.33 11.64 0.63
CA SER A 82 1.75 11.29 0.46
C SER A 82 2.32 11.75 -0.90
N LEU A 83 1.97 12.97 -1.32
CA LEU A 83 2.29 13.47 -2.66
C LEU A 83 3.79 13.73 -2.82
N PRO A 84 4.43 13.24 -3.90
CA PRO A 84 5.79 13.63 -4.21
C PRO A 84 5.85 15.14 -4.47
N ARG A 85 6.90 15.79 -3.95
CA ARG A 85 7.13 17.22 -4.12
C ARG A 85 8.53 17.49 -4.64
N VAL A 86 8.66 18.50 -5.49
CA VAL A 86 9.95 18.99 -6.00
C VAL A 86 10.03 20.49 -5.73
N PRO A 87 10.99 20.95 -4.91
CA PRO A 87 11.30 22.37 -4.78
C PRO A 87 11.79 22.96 -6.11
N ARG A 88 11.34 24.17 -6.45
CA ARG A 88 11.64 24.81 -7.73
C ARG A 88 13.13 25.08 -7.93
N ASP A 89 13.84 25.41 -6.86
CA ASP A 89 15.30 25.58 -6.83
C ASP A 89 16.06 24.28 -7.13
N ARG A 90 15.43 23.12 -6.91
CA ARG A 90 15.99 21.79 -7.16
C ARG A 90 15.34 21.06 -8.31
N LEU A 91 14.54 21.75 -9.11
CA LEU A 91 13.73 21.14 -10.16
C LEU A 91 14.59 20.38 -11.17
N LEU A 92 15.77 20.87 -11.55
CA LEU A 92 16.65 20.13 -12.47
C LEU A 92 17.27 18.87 -11.85
N GLN A 93 17.42 18.83 -10.53
CA GLN A 93 18.10 17.77 -9.79
C GLN A 93 17.14 16.67 -9.36
N GLU A 94 15.95 17.04 -8.89
CA GLU A 94 15.00 16.11 -8.26
C GLU A 94 13.84 15.70 -9.18
N LEU A 95 13.53 16.49 -10.23
CA LEU A 95 12.38 16.23 -11.10
C LEU A 95 12.46 14.88 -11.80
N TRP A 96 13.65 14.46 -12.26
CA TRP A 96 13.78 13.22 -13.02
C TRP A 96 13.37 11.99 -12.19
N GLY A 97 13.89 11.88 -10.96
CA GLY A 97 13.53 10.77 -10.06
C GLY A 97 12.04 10.77 -9.71
N CYS A 98 11.42 11.94 -9.55
CA CYS A 98 9.98 12.05 -9.33
C CYS A 98 9.14 11.69 -10.57
N LEU A 99 9.59 12.08 -11.77
CA LEU A 99 8.91 11.74 -13.02
C LEU A 99 9.02 10.25 -13.34
N GLU A 100 10.17 9.63 -13.12
CA GLU A 100 10.31 8.17 -13.26
C GLU A 100 9.38 7.41 -12.32
N SER A 101 9.29 7.84 -11.05
CA SER A 101 8.38 7.26 -10.07
C SER A 101 6.90 7.41 -10.46
N LEU A 102 6.55 8.54 -11.09
CA LEU A 102 5.18 8.86 -11.51
C LEU A 102 4.78 8.18 -12.84
N LEU A 103 5.71 7.96 -13.77
CA LEU A 103 5.45 7.48 -15.14
C LEU A 103 5.74 5.99 -15.35
N ARG A 104 6.60 5.39 -14.53
CA ARG A 104 6.85 3.95 -14.54
C ARG A 104 6.29 3.36 -13.25
N PRO A 105 5.06 2.81 -13.27
CA PRO A 105 4.57 1.96 -12.19
C PRO A 105 5.28 0.59 -12.25
N SER A 106 6.61 0.58 -12.36
CA SER A 106 7.44 -0.59 -12.12
C SER A 106 7.99 -0.44 -10.71
N SER A 107 7.28 -1.06 -9.76
CA SER A 107 7.76 -1.45 -8.42
C SER A 107 8.36 -0.40 -7.46
N LEU A 108 8.42 0.90 -7.80
CA LEU A 108 9.07 1.94 -6.97
C LEU A 108 8.38 3.33 -7.03
N LEU A 109 7.05 3.42 -7.08
CA LEU A 109 6.42 4.48 -6.28
C LEU A 109 6.96 4.25 -4.88
N ARG A 110 7.53 5.27 -4.22
CA ARG A 110 8.01 5.15 -2.83
C ARG A 110 6.80 4.93 -1.94
N ARG A 111 6.29 3.70 -2.01
CA ARG A 111 5.36 3.08 -1.11
C ARG A 111 5.95 3.36 0.25
N ILE A 112 5.28 4.20 1.03
CA ILE A 112 5.65 4.34 2.42
C ILE A 112 5.23 3.02 3.02
N THR A 113 6.17 2.08 3.02
CA THR A 113 5.98 0.74 3.56
C THR A 113 6.29 0.85 5.04
N GLN A 114 5.25 1.05 5.83
CA GLN A 114 5.38 0.97 7.27
C GLN A 114 5.49 -0.52 7.64
N ALA A 115 6.60 -0.89 8.28
CA ALA A 115 6.72 -2.23 8.82
C ALA A 115 5.77 -2.36 10.02
N ALA A 116 4.87 -3.34 9.97
CA ALA A 116 4.15 -3.76 11.15
C ALA A 116 5.06 -4.62 12.02
N HIS A 117 4.93 -4.46 13.33
CA HIS A 117 5.65 -5.30 14.28
C HIS A 117 4.69 -6.31 14.89
N LEU A 118 5.21 -7.51 15.18
CA LEU A 118 4.46 -8.60 15.77
C LEU A 118 4.25 -8.31 17.27
N VAL A 119 2.98 -8.25 17.70
CA VAL A 119 2.61 -8.01 19.10
C VAL A 119 2.11 -9.27 19.80
N PHE A 120 1.61 -10.26 19.04
CA PHE A 120 1.17 -11.55 19.58
C PHE A 120 1.45 -12.69 18.61
N ASP A 121 1.89 -13.83 19.15
CA ASP A 121 2.07 -15.08 18.43
C ASP A 121 1.63 -16.25 19.31
N SER A 122 0.60 -16.98 18.87
CA SER A 122 0.08 -18.12 19.62
C SER A 122 1.08 -19.27 19.74
N PHE A 123 2.06 -19.36 18.83
CA PHE A 123 3.08 -20.41 18.86
C PHE A 123 4.08 -20.22 20.01
N LEU A 124 4.25 -18.99 20.50
CA LEU A 124 5.15 -18.66 21.61
C LEU A 124 4.47 -18.78 22.98
N GLN A 125 3.19 -19.13 23.03
CA GLN A 125 2.44 -19.26 24.27
C GLN A 125 2.73 -20.59 24.96
N PRO A 126 2.87 -20.62 26.30
CA PRO A 126 3.04 -21.86 27.04
C PRO A 126 1.80 -22.75 26.89
N LEU A 127 2.02 -24.01 26.53
CA LEU A 127 0.96 -25.00 26.50
C LEU A 127 0.60 -25.41 27.93
N PRO A 128 -0.69 -25.53 28.27
CA PRO A 128 -1.11 -26.13 29.52
C PRO A 128 -0.52 -27.54 29.71
N ASP A 129 -0.07 -27.84 30.91
CA ASP A 129 0.47 -29.17 31.25
C ASP A 129 -0.51 -30.28 30.87
N GLY A 130 -0.02 -31.29 30.14
CA GLY A 130 -0.78 -32.48 29.75
C GLY A 130 -1.35 -32.50 28.33
N ILE A 131 -1.19 -31.45 27.52
CA ILE A 131 -1.60 -31.47 26.11
C ILE A 131 -0.52 -32.09 25.22
N ARG A 132 -0.83 -33.23 24.59
CA ARG A 132 -0.03 -33.79 23.48
C ARG A 132 -0.63 -33.32 22.15
N ILE A 133 0.05 -32.39 21.49
CA ILE A 133 -0.38 -31.89 20.18
C ILE A 133 -0.05 -32.94 19.11
N SER A 134 -1.07 -33.45 18.40
CA SER A 134 -0.90 -34.44 17.32
C SER A 134 -0.90 -33.83 15.92
N GLN A 135 -1.31 -32.57 15.76
CA GLN A 135 -1.42 -31.85 14.48
C GLN A 135 -0.86 -30.43 14.65
N LEU A 136 -0.29 -29.84 13.59
CA LEU A 136 0.14 -28.44 13.64
C LEU A 136 -1.09 -27.55 13.87
N PRO A 137 -1.17 -26.83 15.01
CA PRO A 137 -2.33 -26.00 15.30
C PRO A 137 -2.37 -24.78 14.38
N ALA A 138 -3.57 -24.23 14.19
CA ALA A 138 -3.73 -22.91 13.61
C ALA A 138 -2.87 -21.91 14.41
N ARG A 139 -2.04 -21.13 13.72
CA ARG A 139 -1.17 -20.11 14.33
C ARG A 139 -1.83 -18.75 14.18
N ARG A 140 -2.17 -18.12 15.31
CA ARG A 140 -2.67 -16.76 15.35
C ARG A 140 -1.51 -15.79 15.54
N LEU A 141 -1.47 -14.75 14.73
CA LEU A 141 -0.48 -13.69 14.77
C LEU A 141 -1.21 -12.35 14.79
N VAL A 142 -0.79 -11.44 15.67
CA VAL A 142 -1.32 -10.07 15.68
C VAL A 142 -0.18 -9.11 15.43
N TYR A 143 -0.38 -8.21 14.48
CA TYR A 143 0.57 -7.19 14.08
C TYR A 143 0.01 -5.79 14.27
N GLU A 144 0.91 -4.85 14.54
CA GLU A 144 0.57 -3.45 14.74
C GLU A 144 1.44 -2.51 13.90
N ALA A 145 0.80 -1.52 13.27
CA ALA A 145 1.42 -0.43 12.54
C ALA A 145 0.67 0.89 12.83
N GLY A 146 1.12 1.63 13.84
CA GLY A 146 0.39 2.82 14.30
C GLY A 146 -0.95 2.40 14.90
N SER A 147 -2.07 2.98 14.47
CA SER A 147 -3.38 2.54 14.93
C SER A 147 -3.92 1.32 14.19
N LEU A 148 -3.28 0.87 13.11
CA LEU A 148 -3.71 -0.30 12.36
C LEU A 148 -3.28 -1.59 13.08
N MET A 149 -4.23 -2.49 13.25
CA MET A 149 -3.99 -3.86 13.71
C MET A 149 -4.38 -4.85 12.62
N ALA A 150 -3.53 -5.86 12.41
CA ALA A 150 -3.81 -7.00 11.55
C ALA A 150 -3.80 -8.28 12.40
N ASP A 151 -4.95 -8.93 12.50
CA ASP A 151 -5.11 -10.23 13.17
C ASP A 151 -5.15 -11.32 12.11
N LEU A 152 -4.21 -12.25 12.17
CA LEU A 152 -3.95 -13.24 11.14
C LEU A 152 -4.06 -14.64 11.73
N TRP A 153 -4.74 -15.53 11.02
CA TRP A 153 -4.79 -16.95 11.29
C TRP A 153 -4.18 -17.72 10.13
N ILE A 154 -3.18 -18.55 10.46
CA ILE A 154 -2.51 -19.42 9.50
C ILE A 154 -2.89 -20.86 9.81
N GLU A 155 -3.52 -21.50 8.84
CA GLU A 155 -4.02 -22.87 8.96
C GLU A 155 -3.32 -23.75 7.91
N PRO A 156 -2.37 -24.60 8.33
CA PRO A 156 -1.85 -25.65 7.47
C PRO A 156 -2.98 -26.64 7.14
N LYS A 157 -3.25 -26.89 5.85
CA LYS A 157 -4.25 -27.89 5.48
C LYS A 157 -3.63 -29.29 5.60
N THR A 158 -4.16 -30.08 6.53
CA THR A 158 -3.76 -31.47 6.75
C THR A 158 -3.78 -32.24 5.43
N ASP A 159 -2.69 -32.92 5.09
CA ASP A 159 -2.52 -33.71 3.86
C ASP A 159 -2.29 -32.92 2.54
N SER A 160 -1.96 -31.64 2.63
CA SER A 160 -1.53 -30.87 1.45
C SER A 160 -0.36 -29.95 1.75
N ARG A 161 0.37 -29.52 0.70
CA ARG A 161 1.30 -28.39 0.82
C ARG A 161 0.60 -27.03 0.88
N ARG A 162 -0.73 -27.00 0.85
CA ARG A 162 -1.49 -25.75 0.89
C ARG A 162 -1.67 -25.28 2.32
N THR A 163 -1.56 -23.97 2.46
CA THR A 163 -1.81 -23.23 3.69
C THR A 163 -2.90 -22.21 3.40
N ALA A 164 -3.84 -22.07 4.32
CA ALA A 164 -4.78 -20.97 4.31
C ALA A 164 -4.27 -19.88 5.25
N LEU A 165 -4.36 -18.63 4.80
CA LEU A 165 -4.18 -17.45 5.64
C LEU A 165 -5.48 -16.65 5.59
N VAL A 166 -6.09 -16.50 6.75
CA VAL A 166 -7.26 -15.64 6.96
C VAL A 166 -6.78 -14.47 7.79
N GLY A 167 -7.26 -13.27 7.48
CA GLY A 167 -6.90 -12.11 8.28
C GLY A 167 -8.01 -11.08 8.35
N GLN A 168 -7.92 -10.22 9.35
CA GLN A 168 -8.76 -9.06 9.54
C GLN A 168 -7.91 -7.82 9.83
N ILE A 169 -8.28 -6.71 9.22
CA ILE A 169 -7.63 -5.41 9.42
C ILE A 169 -8.61 -4.47 10.13
N VAL A 170 -8.15 -3.86 11.23
CA VAL A 170 -8.93 -2.91 12.02
C VAL A 170 -8.10 -1.70 12.42
N ASP A 171 -8.77 -0.56 12.67
CA ASP A 171 -8.14 0.65 13.18
C ASP A 171 -8.49 0.75 14.67
N SER A 172 -7.53 0.40 15.53
CA SER A 172 -7.70 0.38 16.98
C SER A 172 -8.13 1.74 17.56
N ALA A 173 -7.75 2.84 16.91
CA ALA A 173 -8.14 4.20 17.33
C ALA A 173 -9.52 4.59 16.79
N LYS A 174 -9.99 3.97 15.70
CA LYS A 174 -11.27 4.24 15.05
C LYS A 174 -11.92 2.94 14.54
N PRO A 175 -12.53 2.13 15.42
CA PRO A 175 -13.11 0.84 15.02
C PRO A 175 -14.19 0.92 13.92
N GLU A 176 -14.84 2.08 13.80
CA GLU A 176 -15.85 2.38 12.76
C GLU A 176 -15.24 2.51 11.36
N ARG A 177 -13.93 2.74 11.26
CA ARG A 177 -13.23 2.91 9.99
C ARG A 177 -13.23 1.58 9.24
N ARG A 178 -13.84 1.59 8.05
CA ARG A 178 -13.89 0.42 7.18
C ARG A 178 -12.63 0.34 6.33
N PHE A 179 -11.99 -0.83 6.33
CA PHE A 179 -11.00 -1.22 5.35
C PHE A 179 -11.70 -2.03 4.26
N ASP A 180 -12.63 -1.40 3.53
CA ASP A 180 -13.34 -2.04 2.43
C ASP A 180 -12.50 -1.98 1.15
N ARG A 181 -12.48 -3.08 0.40
CA ARG A 181 -11.79 -3.22 -0.89
C ARG A 181 -10.30 -2.92 -0.87
N ILE A 182 -9.63 -3.20 0.23
CA ILE A 182 -8.19 -3.03 0.35
C ILE A 182 -7.47 -4.19 -0.35
N PRO A 183 -6.59 -3.92 -1.33
CA PRO A 183 -5.73 -4.94 -1.91
C PRO A 183 -4.78 -5.54 -0.87
N ILE A 184 -4.72 -6.87 -0.85
CA ILE A 184 -3.81 -7.67 -0.05
C ILE A 184 -2.95 -8.51 -0.98
N VAL A 185 -1.63 -8.44 -0.81
CA VAL A 185 -0.67 -9.20 -1.60
C VAL A 185 0.18 -10.04 -0.68
N LEU A 186 0.22 -11.34 -0.92
CA LEU A 186 1.17 -12.24 -0.27
C LEU A 186 2.35 -12.46 -1.18
N HIS A 187 3.55 -12.19 -0.68
CA HIS A 187 4.81 -12.39 -1.36
C HIS A 187 5.55 -13.60 -0.81
N GLY A 188 6.03 -14.45 -1.71
CA GLY A 188 7.08 -15.42 -1.44
C GLY A 188 8.46 -14.87 -1.86
N GLN A 189 9.48 -15.73 -1.87
CA GLN A 189 10.84 -15.31 -2.23
C GLN A 189 10.98 -14.77 -3.66
N LYS A 190 10.18 -15.29 -4.60
CA LYS A 190 10.25 -14.97 -6.04
C LYS A 190 9.28 -13.88 -6.48
N GLY A 191 8.47 -13.33 -5.56
CA GLY A 191 7.46 -12.32 -5.86
C GLY A 191 6.07 -12.67 -5.31
N PRO A 192 5.01 -12.02 -5.82
CA PRO A 192 3.64 -12.25 -5.35
C PRO A 192 3.18 -13.67 -5.69
N ILE A 193 2.63 -14.36 -4.69
CA ILE A 193 2.15 -15.75 -4.80
C ILE A 193 0.63 -15.87 -4.60
N ALA A 194 0.01 -14.88 -3.94
CA ALA A 194 -1.43 -14.83 -3.78
C ALA A 194 -1.91 -13.38 -3.62
N LEU A 195 -3.16 -13.14 -4.02
CA LEU A 195 -3.82 -11.84 -4.00
C LEU A 195 -5.22 -11.98 -3.43
N ALA A 196 -5.63 -11.03 -2.61
CA ALA A 196 -6.98 -10.92 -2.09
C ALA A 196 -7.40 -9.46 -2.01
N THR A 197 -8.67 -9.25 -1.72
CA THR A 197 -9.20 -7.93 -1.41
C THR A 197 -10.08 -8.07 -0.18
N THR A 198 -9.98 -7.12 0.74
CA THR A 198 -10.82 -7.14 1.94
C THR A 198 -12.29 -6.91 1.64
N ASN A 199 -13.16 -7.50 2.46
CA ASN A 199 -14.59 -7.19 2.49
C ASN A 199 -14.89 -5.91 3.30
N GLU A 200 -16.17 -5.58 3.47
CA GLU A 200 -16.61 -4.39 4.21
C GLU A 200 -16.24 -4.41 5.72
N PHE A 201 -15.89 -5.58 6.26
CA PHE A 201 -15.45 -5.81 7.63
C PHE A 201 -13.92 -5.88 7.77
N GLY A 202 -13.18 -5.64 6.69
CA GLY A 202 -11.72 -5.70 6.66
C GLY A 202 -11.15 -7.12 6.64
N GLU A 203 -11.97 -8.14 6.39
CA GLU A 203 -11.56 -9.54 6.37
C GLU A 203 -11.09 -9.97 4.97
N PHE A 204 -10.13 -10.88 4.91
CA PHE A 204 -9.63 -11.46 3.67
C PHE A 204 -9.17 -12.90 3.86
N HIS A 205 -9.12 -13.65 2.76
CA HIS A 205 -8.66 -15.05 2.75
C HIS A 205 -7.75 -15.28 1.54
N LEU A 206 -6.61 -15.91 1.80
CA LEU A 206 -5.62 -16.35 0.83
C LEU A 206 -5.35 -17.85 0.99
N ASP A 207 -5.29 -18.58 -0.12
CA ASP A 207 -4.77 -19.95 -0.17
C ASP A 207 -3.47 -19.95 -0.99
N PHE A 208 -2.41 -20.58 -0.46
CA PHE A 208 -1.10 -20.61 -1.11
C PHE A 208 -0.34 -21.90 -0.78
N ASP A 209 0.66 -22.25 -1.58
CA ASP A 209 1.58 -23.34 -1.29
C ASP A 209 2.63 -22.90 -0.26
N PHE A 210 3.05 -23.81 0.61
CA PHE A 210 4.07 -23.53 1.62
C PHE A 210 5.33 -22.90 1.02
N GLU A 211 5.72 -21.75 1.57
CA GLU A 211 6.93 -21.01 1.22
C GLU A 211 7.71 -20.66 2.51
N PRO A 212 9.05 -20.70 2.50
CA PRO A 212 9.88 -20.52 3.69
C PRO A 212 9.95 -19.06 4.18
N SER A 213 9.62 -18.11 3.32
CA SER A 213 9.66 -16.67 3.60
C SER A 213 8.42 -16.05 3.01
N LEU A 214 7.63 -15.42 3.86
CA LEU A 214 6.38 -14.79 3.47
C LEU A 214 6.33 -13.36 3.96
N THR A 215 5.86 -12.46 3.11
CA THR A 215 5.57 -11.08 3.46
C THR A 215 4.18 -10.74 2.96
N LEU A 216 3.33 -10.26 3.86
CA LEU A 216 2.00 -9.79 3.53
C LEU A 216 2.05 -8.27 3.39
N GLU A 217 1.52 -7.74 2.31
CA GLU A 217 1.50 -6.32 2.01
C GLU A 217 0.06 -5.86 1.77
N MET A 218 -0.33 -4.77 2.41
CA MET A 218 -1.70 -4.25 2.36
C MET A 218 -1.72 -2.74 2.16
N GLU A 219 -2.59 -2.25 1.28
CA GLU A 219 -2.72 -0.82 0.98
C GLU A 219 -3.68 -0.12 1.96
N THR A 220 -3.17 0.65 2.89
CA THR A 220 -3.98 1.23 4.00
C THR A 220 -4.59 2.59 3.65
N SER A 221 -3.96 3.33 2.72
CA SER A 221 -4.51 4.55 2.12
C SER A 221 -3.70 4.95 0.89
N GLY A 222 -4.13 4.58 -0.32
CA GLY A 222 -3.63 5.04 -1.64
C GLY A 222 -2.16 4.75 -1.97
N TYR A 223 -1.25 5.28 -1.14
CA TYR A 223 0.21 5.22 -1.23
C TYR A 223 0.88 4.61 0.00
N GLN A 224 0.15 4.51 1.11
CA GLN A 224 0.66 3.93 2.34
C GLN A 224 0.35 2.45 2.36
N TRP A 225 1.41 1.66 2.39
CA TRP A 225 1.28 0.23 2.55
C TRP A 225 1.85 -0.18 3.90
N VAL A 226 1.21 -1.16 4.49
CA VAL A 226 1.77 -1.85 5.64
C VAL A 226 2.35 -3.16 5.16
N SER A 227 3.59 -3.43 5.57
CA SER A 227 4.26 -4.71 5.31
C SER A 227 4.40 -5.48 6.60
N VAL A 228 4.05 -6.76 6.51
CA VAL A 228 4.02 -7.70 7.61
C VAL A 228 4.91 -8.88 7.23
N ALA A 229 6.09 -8.97 7.83
CA ALA A 229 6.94 -10.14 7.69
C ALA A 229 6.36 -11.28 8.54
N LEU A 230 5.94 -12.37 7.89
CA LEU A 230 5.43 -13.54 8.61
C LEU A 230 6.60 -14.36 9.15
N PRO A 231 6.49 -14.91 10.37
CA PRO A 231 7.49 -15.82 10.88
C PRO A 231 7.56 -17.08 10.02
N PRO A 232 8.69 -17.81 10.04
CA PRO A 232 8.83 -19.07 9.33
C PRO A 232 7.67 -20.01 9.68
N LEU A 233 7.06 -20.56 8.64
CA LEU A 233 6.05 -21.59 8.79
C LEU A 233 6.73 -22.94 8.98
N VAL A 234 6.18 -23.78 9.86
CA VAL A 234 6.65 -25.16 10.04
C VAL A 234 5.80 -26.06 9.17
N GLN A 235 6.43 -26.87 8.32
CA GLN A 235 5.71 -27.83 7.49
C GLN A 235 5.29 -29.04 8.32
N ALA A 236 4.06 -29.53 8.12
CA ALA A 236 3.69 -30.84 8.64
C ALA A 236 4.64 -31.87 8.00
N ALA A 237 5.41 -32.59 8.81
CA ALA A 237 6.20 -33.68 8.30
C ALA A 237 5.26 -34.66 7.60
N SER A 238 5.44 -34.85 6.29
CA SER A 238 4.73 -35.87 5.55
C SER A 238 5.04 -37.19 6.25
N GLY A 239 4.03 -37.81 6.85
CA GLY A 239 4.16 -39.17 7.36
C GLY A 239 4.50 -40.06 6.17
N ALA A 240 5.78 -40.38 6.00
CA ALA A 240 6.20 -41.42 5.09
C ALA A 240 5.57 -42.71 5.60
N SER A 241 4.51 -43.17 4.93
CA SER A 241 4.02 -44.52 5.05
C SER A 241 5.07 -45.46 4.46
N ALA A 242 6.10 -45.76 5.25
CA ALA A 242 6.89 -46.97 5.07
C ALA A 242 5.99 -48.13 5.54
N GLY A 243 5.17 -48.63 4.61
CA GLY A 243 4.34 -49.81 4.79
C GLY A 243 4.79 -50.89 3.82
N SER A 244 5.66 -51.77 4.34
CA SER A 244 5.88 -53.20 4.09
C SER A 244 5.76 -53.76 2.68
#